data_AF-A0A257YYG6-F1
#
_entry.id   AF-A0A257YYG6-F1
#
_cell.length_a   1.000
_cell.length_b   1.000
_cell.length_c   1.000
_cell.angle_alpha   90.00
_cell.angle_beta   90.00
_cell.angle_gamma   90.00
#
_symmetry.space_group_name_H-M   'P 1'
#
loop_
_entity.id
_entity.type
_entity.pdbx_description
1 polymer ?
#
loop_
_entity_poly.entity_id
_entity_poly.type
_entity_poly.pdbx_seq_one_letter_code
_entity_poly.pdbx_strand_id
1 'polypeptide(L)'
;MTRDPRHDILFQPLQIGPVTTKNRFYQVPHCTGMGWARPRTLAEMRGVKAEGGWGVVCTEYCSIHPASDDQLHISASLWDEGDIRSHRLMTDKVHAHGALAGVELWFGGSRSANLATRLVSMDVASRPNGVGHPFQSRAMDKADIRSYRRWHRNAALRAREAGFDIVYVYATHGYLLANFLDPETNTRGDEYGGSLENRTRLVREVIEETKDAVGDRCAVAVRFAADERADVDGQPILGER
;
A
#
# COMPACT_ATOMS: atom_id res chain seq x y z
N MET A 1 19.42 9.84 -32.00
CA MET A 1 20.44 10.34 -31.04
C MET A 1 20.91 9.17 -30.21
N THR A 2 22.22 9.02 -30.03
CA THR A 2 22.79 8.05 -29.07
C THR A 2 22.65 8.60 -27.65
N ARG A 3 22.38 7.72 -26.67
CA ARG A 3 22.26 8.09 -25.25
C ARG A 3 23.61 8.55 -24.69
N ASP A 4 23.62 9.60 -23.87
CA ASP A 4 24.82 10.03 -23.12
C ASP A 4 25.24 8.93 -22.13
N PRO A 5 26.50 8.43 -22.18
CA PRO A 5 26.96 7.35 -21.31
C PRO A 5 26.80 7.61 -19.81
N ARG A 6 26.76 8.88 -19.36
CA ARG A 6 26.53 9.23 -17.95
C ARG A 6 25.16 8.74 -17.44
N HIS A 7 24.20 8.55 -18.34
CA HIS A 7 22.88 8.05 -18.01
C HIS A 7 22.80 6.52 -18.02
N ASP A 8 23.83 5.78 -18.45
CA ASP A 8 23.78 4.32 -18.56
C ASP A 8 23.47 3.63 -17.23
N ILE A 9 23.92 4.21 -16.11
CA ILE A 9 23.58 3.71 -14.76
C ILE A 9 22.07 3.62 -14.52
N LEU A 10 21.26 4.50 -15.12
CA LEU A 10 19.80 4.52 -14.97
C LEU A 10 19.13 3.33 -15.67
N PHE A 11 19.79 2.72 -16.64
CA PHE A 11 19.28 1.61 -17.45
C PHE A 11 19.85 0.25 -17.03
N GLN A 12 20.65 0.21 -15.96
CA GLN A 12 21.10 -1.04 -15.39
C GLN A 12 19.95 -1.75 -14.66
N PRO A 13 19.80 -3.07 -14.81
CA PRO A 13 18.84 -3.84 -14.04
C PRO A 13 19.10 -3.76 -12.54
N LEU A 14 18.05 -3.92 -11.74
CA LEU A 14 18.14 -3.95 -10.27
C LEU A 14 17.27 -5.09 -9.72
N GLN A 15 17.88 -5.94 -8.90
CA GLN A 15 17.18 -7.02 -8.20
C GLN A 15 16.37 -6.45 -7.03
N ILE A 16 15.11 -6.89 -6.90
CA ILE A 16 14.20 -6.55 -5.80
C ILE A 16 13.60 -7.86 -5.30
N GLY A 17 14.21 -8.47 -4.27
CA GLY A 17 13.80 -9.79 -3.78
C GLY A 17 13.90 -10.86 -4.90
N PRO A 18 12.82 -11.61 -5.20
CA PRO A 18 12.82 -12.65 -6.22
C PRO A 18 12.69 -12.13 -7.66
N VAL A 19 12.40 -10.84 -7.86
CA VAL A 19 12.19 -10.24 -9.19
C VAL A 19 13.30 -9.23 -9.54
N THR A 20 13.45 -8.91 -10.82
CA THR A 20 14.45 -7.94 -11.31
C THR A 20 13.79 -6.93 -12.24
N THR A 21 13.90 -5.64 -11.92
CA THR A 21 13.47 -4.57 -12.83
C THR A 21 14.52 -4.32 -13.90
N LYS A 22 14.09 -4.00 -15.12
CA LYS A 22 14.95 -3.74 -16.28
C LYS A 22 15.78 -2.45 -16.17
N ASN A 23 15.37 -1.51 -15.33
CA ASN A 23 16.02 -0.21 -15.15
C ASN A 23 15.60 0.46 -13.82
N ARG A 24 16.12 1.66 -13.56
CA ARG A 24 15.92 2.43 -12.32
C ARG A 24 14.72 3.40 -12.36
N PHE A 25 13.89 3.36 -13.40
CA PHE A 25 12.69 4.18 -13.49
C PHE A 25 11.52 3.47 -12.79
N TYR A 26 11.11 3.97 -11.63
CA TYR A 26 10.10 3.36 -10.76
C TYR A 26 8.89 4.27 -10.56
N GLN A 27 7.73 3.91 -11.11
CA GLN A 27 6.49 4.65 -10.87
C GLN A 27 5.90 4.19 -9.54
N VAL A 28 6.11 4.99 -8.50
CA VAL A 28 5.57 4.76 -7.15
C VAL A 28 4.05 4.83 -7.14
N PRO A 29 3.37 4.16 -6.19
CA PRO A 29 1.92 4.17 -6.17
C PRO A 29 1.33 5.59 -6.09
N HIS A 30 0.38 5.90 -6.97
CA HIS A 30 -0.29 7.20 -7.02
C HIS A 30 -1.71 7.09 -7.58
N CYS A 31 -2.63 7.89 -7.03
CA CYS A 31 -4.03 7.94 -7.42
C CYS A 31 -4.24 8.43 -8.85
N THR A 32 -5.35 8.00 -9.45
CA THR A 32 -5.75 8.36 -10.82
C THR A 32 -7.22 8.73 -10.94
N GLY A 33 -8.02 8.46 -9.90
CA GLY A 33 -9.48 8.60 -9.93
C GLY A 33 -10.18 7.52 -10.77
N MET A 34 -9.45 6.52 -11.24
CA MET A 34 -10.00 5.41 -12.04
C MET A 34 -10.30 4.21 -11.14
N GLY A 35 -9.30 3.76 -10.37
CA GLY A 35 -9.42 2.67 -9.40
C GLY A 35 -10.27 1.49 -9.86
N TRP A 36 -11.10 0.97 -8.95
CA TRP A 36 -12.04 -0.11 -9.22
C TRP A 36 -13.19 0.30 -10.17
N ALA A 37 -13.49 1.60 -10.27
CA ALA A 37 -14.61 2.10 -11.06
C ALA A 37 -14.33 2.11 -12.58
N ARG A 38 -13.06 2.22 -12.98
CA ARG A 38 -12.65 2.29 -14.40
C ARG A 38 -11.41 1.42 -14.69
N PRO A 39 -11.47 0.09 -14.46
CA PRO A 39 -10.29 -0.78 -14.50
C PRO A 39 -9.65 -0.86 -15.89
N ARG A 40 -10.44 -0.79 -16.97
CA ARG A 40 -9.91 -0.75 -18.35
C ARG A 40 -9.11 0.52 -18.62
N THR A 41 -9.62 1.68 -18.22
CA THR A 41 -8.91 2.96 -18.39
C THR A 41 -7.64 2.99 -17.55
N LEU A 42 -7.70 2.48 -16.31
CA LEU A 42 -6.52 2.32 -15.45
C LEU A 42 -5.47 1.45 -16.13
N ALA A 43 -5.88 0.29 -16.65
CA ALA A 43 -5.00 -0.65 -17.32
C ALA A 43 -4.31 -0.03 -18.56
N GLU A 44 -5.04 0.70 -19.40
CA GLU A 44 -4.44 1.41 -20.54
C GLU A 44 -3.41 2.45 -20.08
N MET A 45 -3.76 3.29 -19.10
CA MET A 45 -2.87 4.34 -18.61
C MET A 45 -1.57 3.76 -18.03
N ARG A 46 -1.67 2.67 -17.25
CA ARG A 46 -0.49 1.97 -16.70
C ARG A 46 0.32 1.27 -17.81
N GLY A 47 -0.35 0.69 -18.80
CA GLY A 47 0.28 0.09 -19.99
C GLY A 47 1.13 1.08 -20.77
N VAL A 48 0.62 2.30 -21.02
CA VAL A 48 1.37 3.37 -21.70
C VAL A 48 2.65 3.74 -20.95
N LYS A 49 2.67 3.68 -19.61
CA LYS A 49 3.91 3.88 -18.83
C LYS A 49 4.89 2.73 -19.04
N ALA A 50 4.41 1.49 -19.04
CA ALA A 50 5.27 0.33 -19.28
C ALA A 50 5.89 0.38 -20.69
N GLU A 51 5.10 0.74 -21.71
CA GLU A 51 5.53 1.01 -23.09
C GLU A 51 6.59 2.12 -23.14
N GLY A 52 6.36 3.21 -22.40
CA GLY A 52 7.30 4.33 -22.28
C GLY A 52 8.63 4.01 -21.57
N GLY A 53 8.80 2.77 -21.09
CA GLY A 53 10.09 2.29 -20.58
C GLY A 53 10.25 2.27 -19.07
N TRP A 54 9.20 2.57 -18.29
CA TRP A 54 9.25 2.40 -16.83
C TRP A 54 9.56 0.94 -16.48
N GLY A 55 10.48 0.73 -15.53
CA GLY A 55 10.87 -0.60 -15.07
C GLY A 55 9.86 -1.21 -14.11
N VAL A 56 9.21 -0.36 -13.30
CA VAL A 56 8.13 -0.74 -12.39
C VAL A 56 6.96 0.23 -12.52
N VAL A 57 5.74 -0.32 -12.53
CA VAL A 57 4.48 0.42 -12.65
C VAL A 57 3.52 -0.04 -11.56
N CYS A 58 3.24 0.84 -10.60
CA CYS A 58 2.33 0.52 -9.49
C CYS A 58 0.89 0.98 -9.73
N THR A 59 -0.05 0.37 -9.00
CA THR A 59 -1.42 0.87 -8.79
C THR A 59 -1.43 2.13 -7.91
N GLU A 60 -2.62 2.69 -7.64
CA GLU A 60 -2.84 3.51 -6.44
C GLU A 60 -2.99 2.65 -5.17
N TYR A 61 -3.31 3.30 -4.05
CA TYR A 61 -3.69 2.60 -2.83
C TYR A 61 -4.90 1.68 -3.09
N CYS A 62 -4.78 0.44 -2.65
CA CYS A 62 -5.62 -0.69 -3.02
C CYS A 62 -6.23 -1.30 -1.77
N SER A 63 -7.51 -1.03 -1.55
CA SER A 63 -8.24 -1.48 -0.38
C SER A 63 -8.24 -3.00 -0.26
N ILE A 64 -7.80 -3.51 0.89
CA ILE A 64 -7.74 -4.94 1.19
C ILE A 64 -9.06 -5.51 1.72
N HIS A 65 -9.98 -4.65 2.17
CA HIS A 65 -11.22 -5.08 2.81
C HIS A 65 -12.30 -3.98 2.74
N PRO A 66 -13.60 -4.32 2.63
CA PRO A 66 -14.70 -3.35 2.63
C PRO A 66 -14.77 -2.42 3.87
N ALA A 67 -14.10 -2.80 4.97
CA ALA A 67 -13.97 -1.95 6.17
C ALA A 67 -12.98 -0.79 5.99
N SER A 68 -12.36 -0.68 4.81
CA SER A 68 -11.48 0.40 4.39
C SER A 68 -11.91 0.85 3.00
N ASP A 69 -12.99 1.60 2.92
CA ASP A 69 -13.48 2.27 1.72
C ASP A 69 -13.26 3.78 1.83
N ASP A 70 -12.86 4.41 0.72
CA ASP A 70 -12.51 5.83 0.66
C ASP A 70 -13.48 6.66 -0.18
N GLN A 71 -14.61 6.09 -0.60
CA GLN A 71 -15.68 6.83 -1.29
C GLN A 71 -15.96 8.15 -0.54
N LEU A 72 -15.95 9.33 -1.17
CA LEU A 72 -16.04 9.66 -2.60
C LEU A 72 -14.74 9.59 -3.42
N HIS A 73 -13.60 9.31 -2.79
CA HIS A 73 -12.32 9.16 -3.49
C HIS A 73 -12.18 7.74 -4.04
N ILE A 74 -12.12 7.63 -5.37
CA ILE A 74 -12.01 6.34 -6.02
C ILE A 74 -10.61 5.77 -5.82
N SER A 75 -10.55 4.64 -5.13
CA SER A 75 -9.36 3.84 -4.87
C SER A 75 -9.36 2.55 -5.70
N ALA A 76 -8.27 1.78 -5.67
CA ALA A 76 -8.33 0.39 -6.10
C ALA A 76 -8.93 -0.50 -4.98
N SER A 77 -9.46 -1.67 -5.32
CA SER A 77 -9.92 -2.70 -4.38
C SER A 77 -9.32 -4.06 -4.73
N LEU A 78 -9.19 -4.92 -3.72
CA LEU A 78 -8.76 -6.31 -3.86
C LEU A 78 -9.50 -7.22 -2.86
N TRP A 79 -10.81 -7.08 -2.85
CA TRP A 79 -11.74 -7.72 -1.93
C TRP A 79 -12.11 -9.13 -2.38
N ASP A 80 -12.25 -9.34 -3.69
CA ASP A 80 -12.80 -10.56 -4.27
C ASP A 80 -12.22 -10.95 -5.65
N GLU A 81 -12.80 -11.99 -6.25
CA GLU A 81 -12.42 -12.50 -7.57
C GLU A 81 -12.67 -11.52 -8.73
N GLY A 82 -13.67 -10.64 -8.58
CA GLY A 82 -13.95 -9.57 -9.54
C GLY A 82 -12.82 -8.54 -9.59
N ASP A 83 -12.27 -8.20 -8.42
CA ASP A 83 -11.10 -7.34 -8.34
C ASP A 83 -9.87 -8.01 -8.95
N ILE A 84 -9.64 -9.30 -8.70
CA ILE A 84 -8.54 -10.05 -9.32
C ILE A 84 -8.63 -9.96 -10.85
N ARG A 85 -9.80 -10.24 -11.43
CA ARG A 85 -10.00 -10.14 -12.89
C ARG A 85 -9.77 -8.72 -13.40
N SER A 86 -10.16 -7.71 -12.63
CA SER A 86 -9.99 -6.31 -13.01
C SER A 86 -8.53 -5.89 -12.99
N HIS A 87 -7.76 -6.33 -11.99
CA HIS A 87 -6.32 -6.05 -11.89
C HIS A 87 -5.49 -6.81 -12.92
N ARG A 88 -5.88 -8.02 -13.32
CA ARG A 88 -5.21 -8.76 -14.41
C ARG A 88 -5.14 -7.95 -15.71
N LEU A 89 -6.15 -7.13 -16.01
CA LEU A 89 -6.12 -6.23 -17.17
C LEU A 89 -4.91 -5.29 -17.15
N MET A 90 -4.54 -4.79 -15.97
CA MET A 90 -3.41 -3.88 -15.77
C MET A 90 -2.09 -4.65 -15.77
N THR A 91 -1.98 -5.75 -15.04
CA THR A 91 -0.73 -6.53 -14.96
C THR A 91 -0.34 -7.07 -16.33
N ASP A 92 -1.30 -7.60 -17.11
CA ASP A 92 -1.04 -8.13 -18.45
C ASP A 92 -0.47 -7.06 -19.39
N LYS A 93 -1.03 -5.84 -19.34
CA LYS A 93 -0.53 -4.70 -20.12
C LYS A 93 0.84 -4.23 -19.68
N VAL A 94 1.11 -4.22 -18.37
CA VAL A 94 2.43 -3.84 -17.84
C VAL A 94 3.48 -4.87 -18.23
N HIS A 95 3.17 -6.16 -18.11
CA HIS A 95 4.04 -7.28 -18.46
C HIS A 95 4.32 -7.37 -19.96
N ALA A 96 3.38 -6.98 -20.82
CA ALA A 96 3.56 -6.96 -22.27
C ALA A 96 4.77 -6.10 -22.72
N HIS A 97 5.22 -5.16 -21.89
CA HIS A 97 6.39 -4.31 -22.14
C HIS A 97 7.57 -4.60 -21.21
N GLY A 98 7.58 -5.76 -20.53
CA GLY A 98 8.67 -6.20 -19.66
C GLY A 98 8.90 -5.32 -18.42
N ALA A 99 7.88 -4.59 -17.97
CA ALA A 99 7.89 -3.89 -16.70
C ALA A 99 7.28 -4.77 -15.60
N LEU A 100 7.64 -4.51 -14.34
CA LEU A 100 7.03 -5.18 -13.18
C LEU A 100 5.77 -4.42 -12.73
N ALA A 101 4.73 -5.15 -12.33
CA ALA A 101 3.50 -4.59 -11.78
C ALA A 101 3.54 -4.60 -10.24
N GLY A 102 3.26 -3.45 -9.62
CA GLY A 102 3.18 -3.31 -8.16
C GLY A 102 1.78 -2.97 -7.66
N VAL A 103 1.40 -3.47 -6.48
CA VAL A 103 0.14 -3.12 -5.81
C VAL A 103 0.38 -2.56 -4.40
N GLU A 104 -0.28 -1.45 -4.09
CA GLU A 104 -0.20 -0.80 -2.78
C GLU A 104 -1.35 -1.23 -1.85
N LEU A 105 -1.17 -2.31 -1.09
CA LEU A 105 -2.22 -2.81 -0.19
C LEU A 105 -2.49 -1.82 0.94
N TRP A 106 -3.75 -1.42 1.08
CA TRP A 106 -4.16 -0.30 1.91
C TRP A 106 -5.28 -0.65 2.88
N PHE A 107 -5.15 -0.13 4.10
CA PHE A 107 -6.22 -0.03 5.09
C PHE A 107 -6.14 1.35 5.76
N GLY A 108 -7.18 2.17 5.61
CA GLY A 108 -7.09 3.60 5.90
C GLY A 108 -7.27 4.00 7.36
N GLY A 109 -7.74 3.10 8.21
CA GLY A 109 -7.99 3.42 9.62
C GLY A 109 -8.99 4.57 9.78
N SER A 110 -8.71 5.50 10.69
CA SER A 110 -9.55 6.69 10.94
C SER A 110 -9.73 7.60 9.73
N ARG A 111 -8.95 7.46 8.67
CA ARG A 111 -9.17 8.21 7.42
C ARG A 111 -10.29 7.61 6.56
N SER A 112 -10.57 6.32 6.67
CA SER A 112 -11.67 5.68 5.93
C SER A 112 -13.03 6.00 6.54
N ALA A 113 -13.87 6.70 5.77
CA ALA A 113 -15.24 7.00 6.17
C ALA A 113 -16.25 5.91 5.79
N ASN A 114 -15.86 4.96 4.92
CA ASN A 114 -16.69 3.84 4.51
C ASN A 114 -18.08 4.26 4.01
N LEU A 115 -18.17 5.35 3.24
CA LEU A 115 -19.46 5.90 2.81
C LEU A 115 -20.23 4.96 1.87
N ALA A 116 -19.53 4.12 1.11
CA ALA A 116 -20.15 3.11 0.25
C ALA A 116 -20.56 1.87 1.06
N THR A 117 -19.65 1.33 1.88
CA THR A 117 -19.84 0.03 2.54
C THR A 117 -20.62 0.12 3.84
N ARG A 118 -20.63 1.31 4.47
CA ARG A 118 -21.24 1.61 5.78
C ARG A 118 -20.71 0.77 6.94
N LEU A 119 -19.59 0.08 6.74
CA LEU A 119 -18.92 -0.64 7.81
C LEU A 119 -18.24 0.33 8.76
N VAL A 120 -18.16 -0.05 10.04
CA VAL A 120 -17.42 0.72 11.04
C VAL A 120 -15.93 0.61 10.74
N SER A 121 -15.27 1.75 10.51
CA SER A 121 -13.81 1.78 10.38
C SER A 121 -13.15 1.50 11.73
N MET A 122 -11.93 0.99 11.70
CA MET A 122 -11.18 0.60 12.90
C MET A 122 -9.77 1.17 12.83
N ASP A 123 -9.26 1.63 13.96
CA ASP A 123 -7.91 2.21 14.07
C ASP A 123 -7.27 1.84 15.42
N VAL A 124 -6.03 2.29 15.64
CA VAL A 124 -5.26 2.07 16.87
C VAL A 124 -6.01 2.50 18.14
N ALA A 125 -6.84 3.54 18.03
CA ALA A 125 -7.69 4.11 19.07
C ALA A 125 -9.02 4.61 18.49
N SER A 126 -10.00 4.93 19.35
CA SER A 126 -11.25 5.55 18.92
C SER A 126 -11.04 7.03 18.61
N ARG A 127 -11.11 7.43 17.34
CA ARG A 127 -10.74 8.78 16.90
C ARG A 127 -11.70 9.34 15.84
N PRO A 128 -11.98 10.67 15.85
CA PRO A 128 -12.70 11.33 14.78
C PRO A 128 -12.07 11.04 13.41
N ASN A 129 -12.88 11.04 12.36
CA ASN A 129 -12.40 10.83 11.00
C ASN A 129 -11.39 11.91 10.59
N GLY A 130 -10.25 11.49 10.04
CA GLY A 130 -9.13 12.38 9.72
C GLY A 130 -9.33 13.29 8.50
N VAL A 131 -10.46 13.19 7.78
CA VAL A 131 -10.75 13.96 6.56
C VAL A 131 -12.06 14.76 6.65
N GLY A 132 -12.59 14.95 7.86
CA GLY A 132 -13.70 15.88 8.12
C GLY A 132 -15.10 15.30 7.99
N HIS A 133 -15.25 13.98 7.80
CA HIS A 133 -16.57 13.35 7.87
C HIS A 133 -17.05 13.20 9.31
N PRO A 134 -18.37 13.28 9.59
CA PRO A 134 -18.91 13.20 10.95
C PRO A 134 -19.00 11.76 11.48
N PHE A 135 -17.91 10.99 11.35
CA PHE A 135 -17.79 9.60 11.82
C PHE A 135 -16.56 9.43 12.70
N GLN A 136 -16.55 8.33 13.46
CA GLN A 136 -15.47 7.96 14.36
C GLN A 136 -15.07 6.50 14.11
N SER A 137 -13.77 6.26 14.07
CA SER A 137 -13.21 4.90 14.06
C SER A 137 -13.37 4.25 15.43
N ARG A 138 -13.52 2.92 15.46
CA ARG A 138 -13.45 2.15 16.70
C ARG A 138 -12.00 1.75 17.00
N ALA A 139 -11.64 1.73 18.28
CA ALA A 139 -10.36 1.15 18.71
C ALA A 139 -10.31 -0.36 18.43
N MET A 140 -9.23 -0.82 17.81
CA MET A 140 -8.99 -2.24 17.56
C MET A 140 -8.70 -3.00 18.87
N ASP A 141 -9.33 -4.15 19.04
CA ASP A 141 -8.91 -5.16 20.00
C ASP A 141 -7.91 -6.16 19.36
N LYS A 142 -7.47 -7.16 20.12
CA LYS A 142 -6.53 -8.18 19.61
C LYS A 142 -7.15 -9.06 18.52
N ALA A 143 -8.47 -9.27 18.52
CA ALA A 143 -9.15 -10.02 17.48
C ALA A 143 -9.26 -9.22 16.18
N ASP A 144 -9.43 -7.91 16.28
CA ASP A 144 -9.37 -6.99 15.13
C ASP A 144 -7.98 -6.98 14.51
N ILE A 145 -6.92 -6.91 15.32
CA ILE A 145 -5.54 -6.95 14.84
C ILE A 145 -5.26 -8.26 14.08
N ARG A 146 -5.68 -9.40 14.64
CA ARG A 146 -5.61 -10.70 13.94
C ARG A 146 -6.44 -10.72 12.65
N SER A 147 -7.60 -10.08 12.64
CA SER A 147 -8.47 -10.02 11.47
C SER A 147 -7.86 -9.15 10.37
N TYR A 148 -7.29 -8.00 10.71
CA TYR A 148 -6.56 -7.12 9.79
C TYR A 148 -5.37 -7.85 9.16
N ARG A 149 -4.54 -8.52 9.95
CA ARG A 149 -3.44 -9.38 9.49
C ARG A 149 -3.91 -10.42 8.47
N ARG A 150 -4.99 -11.15 8.80
CA ARG A 150 -5.63 -12.11 7.88
C ARG A 150 -6.13 -11.44 6.60
N TRP A 151 -6.74 -10.26 6.67
CA TRP A 151 -7.18 -9.53 5.48
C TRP A 151 -6.00 -9.12 4.59
N HIS A 152 -4.92 -8.61 5.17
CA HIS A 152 -3.72 -8.22 4.43
C HIS A 152 -3.10 -9.44 3.74
N ARG A 153 -2.95 -10.56 4.46
CA ARG A 153 -2.46 -11.82 3.91
C ARG A 153 -3.33 -12.31 2.74
N ASN A 154 -4.65 -12.27 2.89
CA ASN A 154 -5.57 -12.68 1.82
C ASN A 154 -5.48 -11.76 0.60
N ALA A 155 -5.36 -10.44 0.80
CA ALA A 155 -5.16 -9.50 -0.29
C ALA A 155 -3.80 -9.72 -0.99
N ALA A 156 -2.73 -10.03 -0.25
CA ALA A 156 -1.45 -10.41 -0.86
C ALA A 156 -1.57 -11.66 -1.74
N LEU A 157 -2.29 -12.69 -1.28
CA LEU A 157 -2.54 -13.88 -2.08
C LEU A 157 -3.33 -13.57 -3.37
N ARG A 158 -4.38 -12.75 -3.26
CA ARG A 158 -5.13 -12.26 -4.43
C ARG A 158 -4.26 -11.42 -5.36
N ALA A 159 -3.32 -10.64 -4.83
CA ALA A 159 -2.41 -9.85 -5.62
C ALA A 159 -1.47 -10.73 -6.45
N ARG A 160 -0.91 -11.78 -5.82
CA ARG A 160 -0.12 -12.79 -6.51
C ARG A 160 -0.93 -13.45 -7.62
N GLU A 161 -2.17 -13.81 -7.33
CA GLU A 161 -3.09 -14.42 -8.30
C GLU A 161 -3.48 -13.46 -9.45
N ALA A 162 -3.60 -12.16 -9.16
CA ALA A 162 -3.84 -11.12 -10.14
C ALA A 162 -2.60 -10.82 -11.01
N GLY A 163 -1.45 -11.42 -10.72
CA GLY A 163 -0.23 -11.28 -11.52
C GLY A 163 0.73 -10.20 -11.03
N PHE A 164 0.55 -9.61 -9.85
CA PHE A 164 1.50 -8.62 -9.35
C PHE A 164 2.87 -9.23 -9.00
N ASP A 165 3.93 -8.48 -9.26
CA ASP A 165 5.32 -8.84 -8.95
C ASP A 165 5.80 -8.23 -7.64
N ILE A 166 5.18 -7.11 -7.22
CA ILE A 166 5.55 -6.35 -6.02
C ILE A 166 4.29 -6.10 -5.19
N VAL A 167 4.31 -6.54 -3.94
CA VAL A 167 3.22 -6.32 -2.97
C VAL A 167 3.73 -5.42 -1.86
N TYR A 168 3.05 -4.30 -1.64
CA TYR A 168 3.42 -3.37 -0.59
C TYR A 168 2.72 -3.63 0.73
N VAL A 169 3.44 -3.38 1.82
CA VAL A 169 2.92 -3.03 3.13
C VAL A 169 2.95 -1.50 3.25
N TYR A 170 1.79 -0.88 3.44
CA TYR A 170 1.65 0.58 3.36
C TYR A 170 1.54 1.23 4.75
N ALA A 171 2.63 1.86 5.19
CA ALA A 171 2.81 2.41 6.54
C ALA A 171 3.22 3.89 6.52
N THR A 172 2.42 4.73 5.85
CA THR A 172 2.66 6.18 5.71
C THR A 172 1.31 6.92 5.57
N HIS A 173 1.36 8.24 5.48
CA HIS A 173 0.24 9.16 5.22
C HIS A 173 -0.85 9.13 6.31
N GLY A 174 -0.50 8.77 7.55
CA GLY A 174 -1.45 8.68 8.66
C GLY A 174 -2.57 7.68 8.43
N TYR A 175 -2.29 6.59 7.71
CA TYR A 175 -3.17 5.40 7.61
C TYR A 175 -2.90 4.44 8.77
N LEU A 176 -3.61 3.30 8.80
CA LEU A 176 -3.63 2.40 9.96
C LEU A 176 -2.24 2.06 10.51
N LEU A 177 -1.32 1.59 9.65
CA LEU A 177 0.00 1.18 10.11
C LEU A 177 0.87 2.35 10.59
N ALA A 178 0.73 3.53 9.96
CA ALA A 178 1.39 4.74 10.43
C ALA A 178 0.86 5.15 11.82
N ASN A 179 -0.45 5.05 12.05
CA ASN A 179 -1.06 5.34 13.34
C ASN A 179 -0.65 4.34 14.43
N PHE A 180 -0.26 3.11 14.09
CA PHE A 180 0.35 2.19 15.06
C PHE A 180 1.80 2.57 15.39
N LEU A 181 2.54 3.18 14.45
CA LEU A 181 3.93 3.60 14.65
C LEU A 181 4.05 4.90 15.44
N ASP A 182 3.11 5.82 15.27
CA ASP A 182 3.15 7.14 15.87
C ASP A 182 2.75 7.12 17.36
N PRO A 183 3.61 7.58 18.29
CA PRO A 183 3.30 7.58 19.72
C PRO A 183 2.26 8.63 20.13
N GLU A 184 2.02 9.66 19.30
CA GLU A 184 0.95 10.64 19.55
C GLU A 184 -0.42 10.03 19.25
N THR A 185 -0.48 9.07 18.32
CA THR A 185 -1.71 8.36 17.96
C THR A 185 -1.91 7.05 18.70
N ASN A 186 -0.84 6.28 18.93
CA ASN A 186 -0.85 4.99 19.60
C ASN A 186 -0.56 5.12 21.11
N THR A 187 -1.62 5.29 21.89
CA THR A 187 -1.57 5.36 23.36
C THR A 187 -1.95 4.03 24.03
N ARG A 188 -1.85 2.90 23.31
CA ARG A 188 -2.22 1.58 23.85
C ARG A 188 -1.30 1.17 24.99
N GLY A 189 -1.87 0.51 26.01
CA GLY A 189 -1.13 -0.08 27.12
C GLY A 189 -0.81 -1.57 26.97
N ASP A 190 -1.05 -2.15 25.79
CA ASP A 190 -0.79 -3.56 25.48
C ASP A 190 0.51 -3.74 24.65
N GLU A 191 0.77 -4.96 24.19
CA GLU A 191 1.98 -5.29 23.42
C GLU A 191 2.07 -4.61 22.04
N TYR A 192 1.06 -3.82 21.65
CA TYR A 192 1.04 -3.05 20.41
C TYR A 192 1.23 -1.53 20.64
N GLY A 193 1.47 -1.07 21.87
CA GLY A 193 1.74 0.35 22.18
C GLY A 193 2.87 0.57 23.18
N GLY A 194 3.18 1.84 23.44
CA GLY A 194 4.27 2.27 24.31
C GLY A 194 5.62 2.27 23.59
N SER A 195 6.47 1.27 23.88
CA SER A 195 7.83 1.21 23.33
C SER A 195 7.85 1.15 21.79
N LEU A 196 8.96 1.57 21.18
CA LEU A 196 9.15 1.45 19.73
C LEU A 196 9.01 -0.01 19.26
N GLU A 197 9.52 -0.97 20.03
CA GLU A 197 9.36 -2.41 19.73
C GLU A 197 7.89 -2.83 19.62
N ASN A 198 7.05 -2.34 20.54
CA ASN A 198 5.63 -2.65 20.53
C ASN A 198 4.89 -1.92 19.39
N ARG A 199 5.18 -0.64 19.16
CA ARG A 199 4.57 0.14 18.06
C ARG A 199 4.92 -0.41 16.68
N THR A 200 6.13 -0.93 16.51
CA THR A 200 6.58 -1.58 15.26
C THR A 200 6.07 -3.02 15.11
N ARG A 201 5.53 -3.63 16.17
CA ARG A 201 5.10 -5.05 16.19
C ARG A 201 4.14 -5.38 15.06
N LEU A 202 3.08 -4.60 14.88
CA LEU A 202 2.08 -4.88 13.85
C LEU A 202 2.68 -4.78 12.43
N VAL A 203 3.50 -3.76 12.17
CA VAL A 203 4.15 -3.58 10.87
C VAL A 203 5.06 -4.76 10.56
N ARG A 204 5.87 -5.19 11.54
CA ARG A 204 6.75 -6.36 11.41
C ARG A 204 5.94 -7.64 11.11
N GLU A 205 4.90 -7.91 11.90
CA GLU A 205 4.04 -9.07 11.73
C GLU A 205 3.41 -9.12 10.32
N VAL A 206 2.94 -7.97 9.82
CA VAL A 206 2.37 -7.88 8.47
C VAL A 206 3.41 -8.10 7.37
N ILE A 207 4.64 -7.58 7.53
CA ILE A 207 5.74 -7.82 6.59
C ILE A 207 6.10 -9.30 6.54
N GLU A 208 6.27 -9.92 7.71
CA GLU A 208 6.60 -11.35 7.85
C GLU A 208 5.51 -12.22 7.20
N GLU A 209 4.24 -12.01 7.55
CA GLU A 209 3.14 -12.78 6.98
C GLU A 209 2.95 -12.58 5.47
N THR A 210 3.25 -11.37 4.97
CA THR A 210 3.21 -11.09 3.53
C THR A 210 4.35 -11.82 2.82
N LYS A 211 5.56 -11.82 3.39
CA LYS A 211 6.69 -12.60 2.86
C LYS A 211 6.40 -14.10 2.87
N ASP A 212 5.82 -14.62 3.94
CA ASP A 212 5.43 -16.04 4.01
C ASP A 212 4.36 -16.41 2.98
N ALA A 213 3.44 -15.48 2.68
CA ALA A 213 2.35 -15.73 1.76
C ALA A 213 2.75 -15.69 0.28
N VAL A 214 3.65 -14.78 -0.10
CA VAL A 214 3.96 -14.49 -1.52
C VAL A 214 5.43 -14.25 -1.84
N GLY A 215 6.33 -14.26 -0.85
CA GLY A 215 7.73 -13.86 -0.99
C GLY A 215 8.60 -14.81 -1.82
N ASP A 216 8.11 -16.00 -2.13
CA ASP A 216 8.72 -16.95 -3.07
C ASP A 216 8.68 -16.44 -4.52
N ARG A 217 7.70 -15.59 -4.85
CA ARG A 217 7.46 -15.09 -6.22
C ARG A 217 7.39 -13.57 -6.31
N CYS A 218 6.85 -12.90 -5.30
CA CYS A 218 6.63 -11.47 -5.29
C CYS A 218 7.65 -10.79 -4.36
N ALA A 219 8.16 -9.62 -4.75
CA ALA A 219 8.85 -8.75 -3.81
C ALA A 219 7.86 -8.17 -2.78
N VAL A 220 8.29 -8.08 -1.53
CA VAL A 220 7.55 -7.38 -0.47
C VAL A 220 8.19 -6.03 -0.22
N ALA A 221 7.51 -4.97 -0.62
CA ALA A 221 7.95 -3.59 -0.43
C ALA A 221 7.27 -2.97 0.80
N VAL A 222 7.93 -1.99 1.42
CA VAL A 222 7.31 -1.18 2.48
C VAL A 222 7.36 0.27 2.04
N ARG A 223 6.21 0.94 2.03
CA ARG A 223 6.17 2.40 1.86
C ARG A 223 5.95 3.02 3.23
N PHE A 224 6.93 3.79 3.67
CA PHE A 224 7.02 4.31 5.03
C PHE A 224 7.41 5.79 5.01
N ALA A 225 6.83 6.57 5.91
CA ALA A 225 7.20 7.97 6.13
C ALA A 225 8.32 8.03 7.16
N ALA A 226 9.51 8.47 6.73
CA ALA A 226 10.61 8.73 7.66
C ALA A 226 10.28 9.89 8.63
N ASP A 227 9.41 10.81 8.20
CA ASP A 227 8.82 11.86 9.01
C ASP A 227 7.35 12.05 8.61
N GLU A 228 6.44 12.03 9.58
CA GLU A 228 5.00 12.26 9.38
C GLU A 228 4.61 13.74 9.60
N ARG A 229 5.52 14.59 10.10
CA ARG A 229 5.26 16.01 10.31
C ARG A 229 5.40 16.80 9.01
N ALA A 230 4.32 17.46 8.62
CA ALA A 230 4.26 18.34 7.45
C ALA A 230 4.57 19.81 7.78
N ASP A 231 4.82 20.13 9.06
CA ASP A 231 4.78 21.50 9.58
C ASP A 231 6.14 22.18 9.75
N VAL A 232 7.27 21.49 9.51
CA VAL A 232 8.58 22.14 9.53
C VAL A 232 9.59 21.47 8.59
N ASP A 233 9.63 21.94 7.34
CA ASP A 233 10.69 21.57 6.40
C ASP A 233 12.07 21.88 7.00
N GLY A 234 12.98 20.90 6.96
CA GLY A 234 14.38 21.08 7.34
C GLY A 234 14.71 20.96 8.83
N GLN A 235 13.77 20.50 9.67
CA GLN A 235 14.02 20.19 11.09
C GLN A 235 13.89 18.67 11.34
N PRO A 236 14.91 17.86 10.98
CA PRO A 236 14.84 16.43 11.19
C PRO A 236 14.72 16.11 12.68
N ILE A 237 13.81 15.21 13.02
CA ILE A 237 13.65 14.71 14.38
C ILE A 237 14.89 13.88 14.72
N LEU A 238 15.55 14.21 15.83
CA LEU A 238 16.71 13.46 16.34
C LEU A 238 16.27 12.60 17.53
N GLY A 239 16.54 11.29 17.48
CA GLY A 239 16.22 10.34 18.55
C GLY A 239 14.88 9.60 18.37
N GLU A 240 14.57 8.72 19.32
CA GLU A 240 13.28 8.03 19.37
C GLU A 240 12.19 8.98 19.88
N ARG A 241 11.02 8.95 19.23
CA ARG A 241 9.76 9.48 19.78
C ARG A 241 9.00 8.37 20.46
#